data_AF-A0AAU2V734-F1
#
_entry.id   AF-A0AAU2V734-F1
#
_cell.length_a   1.000
_cell.length_b   1.000
_cell.length_c   1.000
_cell.angle_alpha   90.00
_cell.angle_beta   90.00
_cell.angle_gamma   90.00
#
_symmetry.space_group_name_H-M   'P 1'
#
loop_
_entity.id
_entity.type
_entity.pdbx_description
1 polymer ?
#
loop_
_entity_poly.entity_id
_entity_poly.type
_entity_poly.pdbx_seq_one_letter_code
_entity_poly.pdbx_strand_id
1 'polypeptide(L)'
;MGVLKRFEQRLEGLVNGTFAKVFKSEVQPVEIAGALQRECDNNASIWNRDRTVVPNDFIVELSAPDFERLSPYSGQLGDELSGLVRDYAKQQRYTFMGPIKVHLEKAEDLDTGLYRVRSRTLASSTDQQGPQGPQGSGPGAPQRPAPVAPQGGRGGYGYPPAAAPPMPAAPPPGRPGGSPADRRPAGPGPMPGGHGQVRRWIEINGTRHQISRPTLVLGRSTDADVRIDDPGVSRRHCEIRTGTPPTIQDLGSTNGIVVDGQHTTRATLRDGSRIVVGSTTIVYRQAEG
;
A
#
# COMPACT_ATOMS: atom_id res chain seq x y z
N MET A 1 13.89 28.24 10.03
CA MET A 1 12.48 28.07 10.44
C MET A 1 11.88 26.94 9.62
N GLY A 2 11.33 25.90 10.26
CA GLY A 2 10.76 24.75 9.55
C GLY A 2 9.45 25.09 8.82
N VAL A 3 9.20 24.43 7.69
CA VAL A 3 8.00 24.60 6.86
C VAL A 3 6.70 24.27 7.60
N LEU A 4 6.73 23.28 8.50
CA LEU A 4 5.60 22.89 9.35
C LEU A 4 5.14 24.04 10.26
N LYS A 5 6.10 24.72 10.91
CA LYS A 5 5.80 25.85 11.81
C LYS A 5 5.16 27.04 11.09
N ARG A 6 5.49 27.24 9.81
CA ARG A 6 4.88 28.31 8.99
C ARG A 6 3.45 27.97 8.57
N PHE A 7 3.17 26.70 8.32
CA PHE A 7 1.83 26.21 8.06
C PHE A 7 0.95 26.32 9.29
N GLU A 8 1.44 25.92 10.48
CA GLU A 8 0.73 26.12 11.75
C GLU A 8 0.32 27.58 11.95
N GLN A 9 1.24 28.53 11.76
CA GLN A 9 0.96 29.96 11.90
C GLN A 9 -0.08 30.50 10.89
N ARG A 10 -0.08 29.99 9.65
CA ARG A 10 -1.06 30.41 8.63
C ARG A 10 -2.44 29.80 8.89
N LEU A 11 -2.46 28.54 9.32
CA LEU A 11 -3.67 27.83 9.68
C LEU A 11 -4.32 28.45 10.93
N GLU A 12 -3.53 28.82 11.94
CA GLU A 12 -4.00 29.55 13.13
C GLU A 12 -4.63 30.91 12.77
N GLY A 13 -4.10 31.59 11.75
CA GLY A 13 -4.64 32.87 11.27
C GLY A 13 -5.90 32.75 10.42
N LEU A 14 -6.11 31.60 9.76
CA LEU A 14 -7.29 31.33 8.92
C LEU A 14 -8.50 30.87 9.73
N VAL A 15 -8.28 30.23 10.87
CA VAL A 15 -9.35 29.62 11.66
C VAL A 15 -9.45 30.36 13.00
N ASN A 16 -10.29 31.40 13.03
CA ASN A 16 -10.52 32.25 14.21
C ASN A 16 -10.76 31.42 15.50
N GLY A 17 -9.69 31.23 16.28
CA GLY A 17 -9.74 31.14 17.74
C GLY A 17 -10.11 29.82 18.43
N THR A 18 -10.27 28.67 17.75
CA THR A 18 -10.78 27.45 18.44
C THR A 18 -10.16 26.10 18.01
N PHE A 19 -8.98 26.08 17.38
CA PHE A 19 -8.38 24.83 16.87
C PHE A 19 -7.91 23.85 17.98
N ALA A 20 -7.28 24.33 19.06
CA ALA A 20 -6.70 23.42 20.07
C ALA A 20 -7.73 22.74 21.00
N LYS A 21 -8.98 23.22 21.02
CA LYS A 21 -10.02 22.75 21.97
C LYS A 21 -11.01 21.76 21.37
N VAL A 22 -11.14 21.73 20.04
CA VAL A 22 -12.09 20.88 19.30
C VAL A 22 -11.44 19.60 18.73
N PHE A 23 -10.11 19.60 18.52
CA PHE A 23 -9.39 18.51 17.83
C PHE A 23 -8.55 17.62 18.77
N LYS A 24 -8.92 17.54 20.06
CA LYS A 24 -8.12 16.83 21.08
C LYS A 24 -8.13 15.29 20.95
N SER A 25 -8.84 14.74 19.96
CA SER A 25 -8.97 13.29 19.77
C SER A 25 -9.08 12.85 18.29
N GLU A 26 -8.91 13.76 17.33
CA GLU A 26 -9.23 13.53 15.91
C GLU A 26 -8.17 14.21 15.02
N VAL A 27 -7.90 13.62 13.85
CA VAL A 27 -6.72 13.86 12.98
C VAL A 27 -6.27 15.32 12.96
N GLN A 28 -5.00 15.57 13.32
CA GLN A 28 -4.48 16.94 13.30
C GLN A 28 -3.99 17.31 11.89
N PRO A 29 -4.28 18.51 11.37
CA PRO A 29 -3.76 18.95 10.08
C PRO A 29 -2.24 18.95 9.96
N VAL A 30 -1.53 19.13 11.08
CA VAL A 30 -0.07 19.03 11.13
C VAL A 30 0.40 17.59 10.88
N GLU A 31 -0.36 16.59 11.33
CA GLU A 31 -0.08 15.18 11.04
C GLU A 31 -0.27 14.88 9.55
N ILE A 32 -1.33 15.42 8.94
CA ILE A 32 -1.57 15.32 7.49
C ILE A 32 -0.42 15.98 6.72
N ALA A 33 0.01 17.17 7.13
CA ALA A 33 1.13 17.88 6.51
C ALA A 33 2.44 17.08 6.58
N GLY A 34 2.75 16.51 7.76
CA GLY A 34 3.91 15.65 7.94
C GLY A 34 3.82 14.35 7.14
N ALA A 35 2.62 13.78 7.00
CA ALA A 35 2.38 12.60 6.17
C ALA A 35 2.58 12.90 4.68
N LEU A 36 2.10 14.04 4.18
CA LEU A 36 2.30 14.46 2.79
C LEU A 36 3.78 14.68 2.45
N GLN A 37 4.56 15.25 3.38
CA GLN A 37 6.01 15.41 3.20
C GLN A 37 6.71 14.05 3.08
N ARG A 38 6.40 13.13 4.01
CA ARG A 38 6.93 11.76 3.97
C ARG A 38 6.51 11.03 2.69
N GLU A 39 5.28 11.21 2.25
CA GLU A 39 4.76 10.62 1.02
C GLU A 39 5.53 11.14 -0.22
N CYS A 40 5.90 12.43 -0.25
CA CYS A 40 6.76 12.98 -1.28
C CYS A 40 8.14 12.33 -1.29
N ASP A 41 8.76 12.18 -0.11
CA ASP A 41 10.09 11.57 0.02
C ASP A 41 10.07 10.08 -0.37
N ASN A 42 9.03 9.34 0.03
CA ASN A 42 8.87 7.91 -0.24
C ASN A 42 8.61 7.60 -1.72
N ASN A 43 7.85 8.44 -2.41
CA ASN A 43 7.54 8.29 -3.84
C ASN A 43 8.43 9.17 -4.74
N ALA A 44 9.48 9.77 -4.18
CA ALA A 44 10.47 10.51 -4.95
C ALA A 44 11.21 9.54 -5.90
N SER A 45 11.05 9.76 -7.20
CA SER A 45 11.68 8.94 -8.24
C SER A 45 12.73 9.75 -8.99
N ILE A 46 13.93 9.19 -9.14
CA ILE A 46 15.02 9.84 -9.86
C ILE A 46 14.77 9.65 -11.36
N TRP A 47 14.36 10.71 -12.06
CA TRP A 47 14.04 10.65 -13.50
C TRP A 47 15.29 10.83 -14.36
N ASN A 48 16.24 11.67 -13.92
CA ASN A 48 17.54 11.82 -14.55
C ASN A 48 18.60 12.19 -13.49
N ARG A 49 19.87 12.32 -13.90
CA ARG A 49 21.00 12.59 -12.98
C ARG A 49 20.85 13.86 -12.14
N ASP A 50 19.99 14.80 -12.56
CA ASP A 50 19.86 16.13 -11.95
C ASP A 50 18.45 16.44 -11.44
N ARG A 51 17.47 15.54 -11.61
CA ARG A 51 16.06 15.80 -11.28
C ARG A 51 15.40 14.59 -10.65
N THR A 52 14.98 14.79 -9.41
CA THR A 52 14.07 13.92 -8.68
C THR A 52 12.65 14.42 -8.88
N VAL A 53 11.79 13.54 -9.37
CA VAL A 53 10.38 13.80 -9.63
C VAL A 53 9.54 13.27 -8.49
N VAL A 54 8.55 14.05 -8.07
CA VAL A 54 7.61 13.68 -7.01
C VAL A 54 6.16 13.72 -7.52
N PRO A 55 5.25 12.98 -6.87
CA PRO A 55 3.82 13.05 -7.17
C PRO A 55 3.28 14.47 -7.06
N ASN A 56 2.31 14.80 -7.90
CA ASN A 56 1.67 16.12 -7.96
C ASN A 56 0.17 16.08 -7.62
N ASP A 57 -0.41 14.90 -7.41
CA ASP A 57 -1.81 14.75 -6.99
C ASP A 57 -1.83 13.95 -5.69
N PHE A 58 -2.38 14.53 -4.64
CA PHE A 58 -2.48 13.92 -3.32
C PHE A 58 -3.92 13.90 -2.86
N ILE A 59 -4.36 12.72 -2.42
CA ILE A 59 -5.70 12.48 -1.90
C ILE A 59 -5.53 12.10 -0.43
N VAL A 60 -6.06 12.94 0.46
CA VAL A 60 -6.11 12.69 1.89
C VAL A 60 -7.48 12.13 2.22
N GLU A 61 -7.55 10.83 2.37
CA GLU A 61 -8.77 10.13 2.75
C GLU A 61 -8.92 10.18 4.28
N LEU A 62 -10.09 10.61 4.73
CA LEU A 62 -10.44 10.80 6.14
C LEU A 62 -11.67 9.98 6.49
N SER A 63 -11.82 9.62 7.77
CA SER A 63 -13.05 9.00 8.26
C SER A 63 -14.26 9.91 8.01
N ALA A 64 -15.46 9.33 7.92
CA ALA A 64 -16.70 10.08 7.78
C ALA A 64 -16.88 11.22 8.81
N PRO A 65 -16.73 10.99 10.13
CA PRO A 65 -16.88 12.05 11.12
C PRO A 65 -15.78 13.12 11.04
N ASP A 66 -14.55 12.76 10.67
CA ASP A 66 -13.47 13.74 10.51
C ASP A 66 -13.68 14.59 9.26
N PHE A 67 -14.09 13.96 8.16
CA PHE A 67 -14.38 14.64 6.90
C PHE A 67 -15.55 15.62 7.04
N GLU A 68 -16.63 15.26 7.73
CA GLU A 68 -17.76 16.17 7.94
C GLU A 68 -17.36 17.43 8.74
N ARG A 69 -16.46 17.28 9.72
CA ARG A 69 -15.93 18.42 10.49
C ARG A 69 -14.99 19.29 9.69
N LEU A 70 -14.20 18.69 8.79
CA LEU A 70 -13.21 19.38 7.95
C LEU A 70 -13.80 19.90 6.64
N SER A 71 -14.95 19.39 6.21
CA SER A 71 -15.68 19.77 5.00
C SER A 71 -15.78 21.29 4.80
N PRO A 72 -16.16 22.10 5.82
CA PRO A 72 -16.24 23.56 5.70
C PRO A 72 -14.91 24.24 5.35
N TYR A 73 -13.79 23.61 5.72
CA TYR A 73 -12.43 24.14 5.56
C TYR A 73 -11.62 23.39 4.52
N SER A 74 -12.19 22.35 3.89
CA SER A 74 -11.49 21.41 3.01
C SER A 74 -10.78 22.09 1.83
N GLY A 75 -11.41 23.11 1.23
CA GLY A 75 -10.81 23.91 0.16
C GLY A 75 -9.58 24.69 0.62
N GLN A 76 -9.72 25.50 1.68
CA GLN A 76 -8.62 26.30 2.22
C GLN A 76 -7.48 25.44 2.76
N LEU A 77 -7.81 24.34 3.44
CA LEU A 77 -6.85 23.41 3.99
C LEU A 77 -6.10 22.67 2.87
N GLY A 78 -6.80 22.26 1.81
CA GLY A 78 -6.18 21.70 0.61
C GLY A 78 -5.21 22.67 -0.07
N ASP A 79 -5.58 23.95 -0.19
CA ASP A 79 -4.72 25.00 -0.75
C ASP A 79 -3.46 25.25 0.10
N GLU A 80 -3.61 25.33 1.43
CA GLU A 80 -2.48 25.50 2.35
C GLU A 80 -1.55 24.27 2.37
N LEU A 81 -2.11 23.05 2.37
CA LEU A 81 -1.33 21.82 2.26
C LEU A 81 -0.58 21.74 0.93
N SER A 82 -1.23 22.10 -0.18
CA SER A 82 -0.60 22.18 -1.50
C SER A 82 0.56 23.19 -1.49
N GLY A 83 0.36 24.34 -0.85
CA GLY A 83 1.39 25.36 -0.64
C GLY A 83 2.58 24.83 0.15
N LEU A 84 2.33 24.15 1.27
CA LEU A 84 3.37 23.54 2.12
C LEU A 84 4.18 22.50 1.36
N VAL A 85 3.52 21.59 0.65
CA VAL A 85 4.21 20.52 -0.10
C VAL A 85 5.05 21.11 -1.23
N ARG A 86 4.54 22.15 -1.91
CA ARG A 86 5.30 22.91 -2.91
C ARG A 86 6.56 23.55 -2.34
N ASP A 87 6.45 24.20 -1.19
CA ASP A 87 7.60 24.83 -0.52
C ASP A 87 8.60 23.78 -0.02
N TYR A 88 8.12 22.63 0.47
CA TYR A 88 8.97 21.52 0.88
C TYR A 88 9.76 20.94 -0.30
N ALA A 89 9.09 20.65 -1.41
CA ALA A 89 9.73 20.16 -2.62
C ALA A 89 10.79 21.12 -3.16
N LYS A 90 10.56 22.44 -3.11
CA LYS A 90 11.59 23.44 -3.45
C LYS A 90 12.83 23.34 -2.57
N GLN A 91 12.65 23.11 -1.26
CA GLN A 91 13.78 22.94 -0.34
C GLN A 91 14.58 21.68 -0.64
N GLN A 92 13.90 20.57 -0.97
CA GLN A 92 14.53 19.30 -1.32
C GLN A 92 14.99 19.20 -2.80
N ARG A 93 14.83 20.27 -3.59
CA ARG A 93 15.09 20.31 -5.04
C ARG A 93 14.29 19.26 -5.85
N TYR A 94 13.11 18.91 -5.38
CA TYR A 94 12.19 18.06 -6.13
C TYR A 94 11.45 18.85 -7.22
N THR A 95 11.11 18.15 -8.29
CA THR A 95 10.35 18.71 -9.43
C THR A 95 9.01 18.00 -9.57
N PHE A 96 7.92 18.74 -9.65
CA PHE A 96 6.60 18.18 -9.97
C PHE A 96 6.40 18.13 -11.49
N MET A 97 5.69 17.12 -12.00
CA MET A 97 5.30 17.00 -13.42
C MET A 97 3.98 17.74 -13.75
N GLY A 98 3.61 18.72 -12.95
CA GLY A 98 2.36 19.47 -13.10
C GLY A 98 2.05 20.37 -11.91
N PRO A 99 0.89 21.04 -11.90
CA PRO A 99 0.40 21.73 -10.71
C PRO A 99 0.16 20.70 -9.60
N ILE A 100 0.59 21.05 -8.39
CA ILE A 100 0.29 20.26 -7.21
C ILE A 100 -1.16 20.48 -6.79
N LYS A 101 -1.87 19.40 -6.51
CA LYS A 101 -3.21 19.41 -5.95
C LYS A 101 -3.28 18.50 -4.74
N VAL A 102 -3.89 19.01 -3.68
CA VAL A 102 -4.20 18.23 -2.48
C VAL A 102 -5.70 18.32 -2.26
N HIS A 103 -6.37 17.18 -2.26
CA HIS A 103 -7.81 17.08 -2.02
C HIS A 103 -8.08 16.19 -0.82
N LEU A 104 -9.13 16.52 -0.08
CA LEU A 104 -9.63 15.70 1.02
C LEU A 104 -10.80 14.87 0.50
N GLU A 105 -10.80 13.57 0.76
CA GLU A 105 -11.88 12.67 0.40
C GLU A 105 -12.39 11.91 1.63
N LYS A 106 -13.64 11.49 1.58
CA LYS A 106 -14.26 10.66 2.62
C LYS A 106 -13.99 9.19 2.32
N ALA A 107 -13.47 8.47 3.30
CA ALA A 107 -13.34 7.02 3.30
C ALA A 107 -14.26 6.43 4.36
N GLU A 108 -15.11 5.47 3.94
CA GLU A 108 -16.05 4.77 4.82
C GLU A 108 -15.40 3.56 5.52
N ASP A 109 -14.23 3.14 5.03
CA ASP A 109 -13.39 2.08 5.58
C ASP A 109 -12.47 2.56 6.73
N LEU A 110 -12.43 3.86 7.01
CA LEU A 110 -11.55 4.45 8.03
C LEU A 110 -12.30 4.79 9.33
N ASP A 111 -11.73 4.37 10.47
CA ASP A 111 -12.19 4.78 11.80
C ASP A 111 -11.83 6.24 12.12
N THR A 112 -12.59 6.85 13.03
CA THR A 112 -12.36 8.21 13.54
C THR A 112 -10.93 8.41 14.05
N GLY A 113 -10.31 9.53 13.68
CA GLY A 113 -8.92 9.83 14.04
C GLY A 113 -7.89 9.16 13.13
N LEU A 114 -8.32 8.49 12.07
CA LEU A 114 -7.44 7.88 11.07
C LEU A 114 -7.55 8.58 9.72
N TYR A 115 -6.43 8.59 9.02
CA TYR A 115 -6.32 9.15 7.69
C TYR A 115 -5.40 8.28 6.83
N ARG A 116 -5.64 8.29 5.53
CA ARG A 116 -4.80 7.63 4.52
C ARG A 116 -4.42 8.66 3.48
N VAL A 117 -3.13 8.78 3.19
CA VAL A 117 -2.64 9.66 2.12
C VAL A 117 -2.32 8.78 0.91
N ARG A 118 -2.88 9.14 -0.23
CA ARG A 118 -2.58 8.52 -1.52
C ARG A 118 -1.92 9.55 -2.42
N SER A 119 -0.85 9.14 -3.08
CA SER A 119 -0.18 9.98 -4.05
C SER A 119 -0.33 9.42 -5.46
N ARG A 120 -0.47 10.30 -6.45
CA ARG A 120 -0.52 9.97 -7.87
C ARG A 120 0.34 10.94 -8.66
N THR A 121 1.11 10.40 -9.60
CA THR A 121 1.82 11.17 -10.61
C THR A 121 0.88 11.37 -11.80
N LEU A 122 0.28 12.54 -11.91
CA LEU A 122 -0.47 12.96 -13.08
C LEU A 122 0.45 13.79 -13.97
N ALA A 123 0.97 13.17 -15.02
CA ALA A 123 1.69 13.91 -16.05
C ALA A 123 0.73 14.95 -16.64
N SER A 124 1.07 16.23 -16.49
CA SER A 124 0.39 17.28 -17.24
C SER A 124 0.83 17.14 -18.68
N SER A 125 0.01 16.49 -19.51
CA SER A 125 0.18 16.50 -20.96
C SER A 125 -0.15 17.90 -21.49
N THR A 126 0.73 18.87 -21.24
CA THR A 126 0.73 20.15 -21.94
C THR A 126 1.75 20.07 -23.07
N ASP A 127 1.48 19.22 -24.05
CA ASP A 127 2.12 19.24 -25.36
C ASP A 127 1.21 18.57 -26.40
N GLN A 128 0.01 19.15 -26.59
CA GLN A 128 -0.77 18.96 -27.82
C GLN A 128 -1.68 20.17 -28.05
N GLN A 129 -1.08 21.36 -28.16
CA GLN A 129 -1.75 22.48 -28.81
C GLN A 129 -0.78 23.16 -29.77
N GLY A 130 -0.46 22.43 -30.83
CA GLY A 130 0.08 23.02 -32.05
C GLY A 130 -0.97 23.93 -32.69
N PRO A 131 -0.57 25.04 -33.33
CA PRO A 131 -1.49 26.04 -33.88
C PRO A 131 -2.42 25.40 -34.92
N GLN A 132 -3.73 25.55 -34.69
CA GLN A 132 -4.77 25.18 -35.64
C GLN A 132 -4.59 26.00 -36.93
N GLY A 133 -4.12 25.35 -37.99
CA GLY A 133 -4.18 25.91 -39.34
C GLY A 133 -5.64 26.01 -39.81
N PRO A 134 -6.02 27.06 -40.55
CA PRO A 134 -7.39 27.28 -40.97
C PRO A 134 -7.79 26.29 -42.07
N GLN A 135 -8.71 25.36 -41.78
CA GLN A 135 -9.28 24.48 -42.80
C GLN A 135 -10.47 25.16 -43.47
N GLY A 136 -10.25 25.52 -44.73
CA GLY A 136 -11.24 26.05 -45.65
C GLY A 136 -12.32 25.03 -46.02
N SER A 137 -13.47 25.58 -46.32
CA SER A 137 -14.71 24.94 -46.75
C SER A 137 -14.59 24.29 -48.14
N GLY A 138 -15.20 23.13 -48.35
CA GLY A 138 -15.35 22.51 -49.67
C GLY A 138 -16.08 21.15 -49.63
N PRO A 139 -17.21 20.97 -50.35
CA PRO A 139 -18.13 19.82 -50.19
C PRO A 139 -17.94 18.73 -51.27
N GLY A 140 -18.41 17.49 -51.00
CA GLY A 140 -18.76 16.57 -52.09
C GLY A 140 -18.67 15.05 -51.83
N ALA A 141 -19.80 14.46 -51.41
CA ALA A 141 -20.36 13.15 -51.84
C ALA A 141 -19.62 11.82 -51.51
N PRO A 142 -20.29 10.66 -51.66
CA PRO A 142 -21.60 10.29 -51.11
C PRO A 142 -21.58 8.94 -50.34
N GLN A 143 -22.60 8.77 -49.49
CA GLN A 143 -22.93 7.54 -48.77
C GLN A 143 -23.34 6.42 -49.72
N ARG A 144 -22.90 5.18 -49.43
CA ARG A 144 -23.35 3.96 -50.11
C ARG A 144 -24.21 3.11 -49.16
N PRO A 145 -25.33 2.51 -49.63
CA PRO A 145 -26.30 1.84 -48.78
C PRO A 145 -25.98 0.35 -48.54
N ALA A 146 -26.54 -0.18 -47.46
CA ALA A 146 -26.53 -1.59 -47.11
C ALA A 146 -27.25 -2.47 -48.16
N PRO A 147 -26.86 -3.75 -48.30
CA PRO A 147 -27.76 -4.76 -48.84
C PRO A 147 -28.06 -5.89 -47.84
N VAL A 148 -29.33 -6.29 -47.92
CA VAL A 148 -30.02 -7.41 -47.30
C VAL A 148 -29.55 -8.78 -47.82
N ALA A 149 -29.68 -9.81 -46.99
CA ALA A 149 -29.43 -11.24 -47.27
C ALA A 149 -30.46 -11.83 -48.28
N PRO A 150 -30.24 -13.04 -48.89
CA PRO A 150 -30.52 -14.31 -48.19
C PRO A 150 -29.72 -15.59 -48.60
N GLN A 151 -29.59 -16.48 -47.61
CA GLN A 151 -29.76 -17.95 -47.55
C GLN A 151 -28.94 -18.98 -48.40
N GLY A 152 -28.36 -19.94 -47.65
CA GLY A 152 -27.89 -21.29 -48.04
C GLY A 152 -26.41 -21.52 -47.70
N GLY A 153 -25.92 -22.54 -46.99
CA GLY A 153 -26.44 -23.72 -46.31
C GLY A 153 -25.25 -24.61 -45.88
N ARG A 154 -25.42 -25.38 -44.79
CA ARG A 154 -24.67 -26.59 -44.35
C ARG A 154 -23.23 -26.52 -43.80
N GLY A 155 -23.09 -27.23 -42.66
CA GLY A 155 -21.84 -27.75 -42.07
C GLY A 155 -21.33 -26.87 -40.94
N GLY A 156 -21.20 -27.27 -39.69
CA GLY A 156 -21.02 -28.59 -39.10
C GLY A 156 -19.97 -28.43 -37.98
N TYR A 157 -20.23 -29.03 -36.82
CA TYR A 157 -19.35 -29.19 -35.64
C TYR A 157 -19.25 -28.02 -34.67
N GLY A 158 -20.13 -28.08 -33.65
CA GLY A 158 -19.93 -27.40 -32.37
C GLY A 158 -18.95 -28.16 -31.48
N TYR A 159 -18.06 -27.42 -30.84
CA TYR A 159 -17.33 -27.85 -29.65
C TYR A 159 -17.97 -27.20 -28.41
N PRO A 160 -18.32 -27.97 -27.36
CA PRO A 160 -18.70 -27.41 -26.07
C PRO A 160 -17.46 -26.98 -25.24
N PRO A 161 -17.63 -26.11 -24.22
CA PRO A 161 -16.55 -25.51 -23.45
C PRO A 161 -15.88 -26.49 -22.47
N ALA A 162 -14.55 -26.35 -22.34
CA ALA A 162 -13.71 -27.15 -21.47
C ALA A 162 -13.96 -26.84 -19.98
N ALA A 163 -14.33 -27.88 -19.24
CA ALA A 163 -14.46 -27.91 -17.78
C ALA A 163 -13.09 -28.01 -17.10
N ALA A 164 -13.02 -27.49 -15.87
CA ALA A 164 -11.86 -27.43 -14.99
C ALA A 164 -11.25 -28.81 -14.65
N PRO A 165 -9.93 -28.89 -14.36
CA PRO A 165 -9.26 -30.15 -14.01
C PRO A 165 -9.54 -30.60 -12.57
N PRO A 166 -9.68 -31.92 -12.30
CA PRO A 166 -9.90 -32.47 -10.96
C PRO A 166 -8.59 -32.67 -10.17
N MET A 167 -8.69 -32.59 -8.83
CA MET A 167 -7.63 -32.80 -7.85
C MET A 167 -7.19 -34.28 -7.74
N PRO A 168 -5.93 -34.60 -7.37
CA PRO A 168 -5.49 -35.97 -7.11
C PRO A 168 -5.82 -36.47 -5.70
N ALA A 169 -6.04 -37.78 -5.61
CA ALA A 169 -6.61 -38.54 -4.51
C ALA A 169 -5.67 -38.79 -3.30
N ALA A 170 -6.29 -39.01 -2.14
CA ALA A 170 -5.68 -39.40 -0.87
C ALA A 170 -5.05 -40.82 -0.91
N PRO A 171 -4.05 -41.11 -0.05
CA PRO A 171 -3.48 -42.46 0.09
C PRO A 171 -4.30 -43.39 1.02
N PRO A 172 -4.13 -44.72 0.90
CA PRO A 172 -5.06 -45.72 1.45
C PRO A 172 -4.79 -46.13 2.92
N PRO A 173 -5.73 -46.83 3.58
CA PRO A 173 -5.58 -47.33 4.95
C PRO A 173 -5.01 -48.77 5.00
N GLY A 174 -4.00 -49.00 5.84
CA GLY A 174 -3.51 -50.34 6.22
C GLY A 174 -3.87 -50.68 7.65
N ARG A 175 -4.36 -51.91 7.89
CA ARG A 175 -4.87 -52.47 9.17
C ARG A 175 -3.88 -53.53 9.74
N PRO A 176 -4.17 -54.30 10.81
CA PRO A 176 -3.51 -54.22 12.12
C PRO A 176 -2.72 -55.49 12.56
N GLY A 177 -1.96 -55.39 13.66
CA GLY A 177 -1.76 -56.49 14.62
C GLY A 177 -0.32 -56.91 14.95
N GLY A 178 -0.03 -57.03 16.26
CA GLY A 178 1.02 -57.93 16.80
C GLY A 178 2.05 -57.30 17.76
N SER A 179 1.82 -57.43 19.07
CA SER A 179 2.73 -57.11 20.22
C SER A 179 3.81 -58.21 20.45
N PRO A 180 4.59 -58.26 21.57
CA PRO A 180 5.15 -57.24 22.48
C PRO A 180 6.68 -57.43 22.78
N ALA A 181 7.23 -56.54 23.62
CA ALA A 181 8.43 -56.66 24.47
C ALA A 181 9.83 -56.53 23.84
N ASP A 182 10.55 -55.45 24.16
CA ASP A 182 11.67 -55.56 25.11
C ASP A 182 12.06 -54.17 25.68
N ARG A 183 12.38 -54.14 26.97
CA ARG A 183 12.82 -52.95 27.72
C ARG A 183 14.30 -52.72 27.50
N ARG A 184 14.69 -51.51 27.08
CA ARG A 184 15.98 -50.91 27.46
C ARG A 184 15.82 -49.41 27.72
N PRO A 185 16.33 -48.87 28.84
CA PRO A 185 16.38 -47.43 29.04
C PRO A 185 17.53 -46.87 28.21
N ALA A 186 17.21 -46.16 27.12
CA ALA A 186 18.18 -45.32 26.44
C ALA A 186 18.36 -44.03 27.26
N GLY A 187 19.61 -43.72 27.62
CA GLY A 187 19.99 -42.45 28.23
C GLY A 187 19.66 -41.25 27.32
N PRO A 188 19.91 -40.01 27.77
CA PRO A 188 19.61 -38.81 26.99
C PRO A 188 20.47 -38.79 25.72
N GLY A 189 19.93 -39.35 24.64
CA GLY A 189 20.50 -39.22 23.31
C GLY A 189 20.42 -37.76 22.86
N PRO A 190 21.48 -37.18 22.28
CA PRO A 190 21.43 -35.84 21.72
C PRO A 190 20.37 -35.80 20.62
N MET A 191 19.48 -34.81 20.69
CA MET A 191 18.40 -34.63 19.71
C MET A 191 18.98 -34.57 18.28
N PRO A 192 18.49 -35.38 17.33
CA PRO A 192 18.85 -35.25 15.94
C PRO A 192 17.95 -34.20 15.27
N GLY A 193 18.54 -33.33 14.45
CA GLY A 193 17.81 -32.50 13.50
C GLY A 193 17.94 -31.00 13.73
N GLY A 194 19.17 -30.48 13.63
CA GLY A 194 19.34 -29.11 13.19
C GLY A 194 18.73 -28.99 11.79
N HIS A 195 17.45 -28.61 11.71
CA HIS A 195 16.90 -28.03 10.50
C HIS A 195 17.87 -26.93 10.10
N GLY A 196 18.45 -27.01 8.90
CA GLY A 196 19.39 -26.00 8.39
C GLY A 196 18.85 -24.63 8.77
N GLN A 197 19.58 -23.91 9.63
CA GLN A 197 19.06 -22.70 10.24
C GLN A 197 18.96 -21.65 9.14
N VAL A 198 17.83 -21.63 8.46
CA VAL A 198 17.49 -20.58 7.52
C VAL A 198 17.46 -19.29 8.33
N ARG A 199 18.49 -18.47 8.13
CA ARG A 199 18.59 -17.17 8.79
C ARG A 199 17.57 -16.27 8.12
N ARG A 200 16.65 -15.76 8.93
CA ARG A 200 15.57 -14.87 8.48
C ARG A 200 15.76 -13.52 9.13
N TRP A 201 15.58 -12.47 8.35
CA TRP A 201 15.59 -11.10 8.86
C TRP A 201 14.62 -10.25 8.05
N ILE A 202 14.17 -9.16 8.64
CA ILE A 202 13.41 -8.13 7.96
C ILE A 202 14.21 -6.85 7.89
N GLU A 203 14.06 -6.11 6.81
CA GLU A 203 14.66 -4.79 6.61
C GLU A 203 13.57 -3.73 6.71
N ILE A 204 13.68 -2.83 7.68
CA ILE A 204 12.74 -1.74 7.95
C ILE A 204 13.53 -0.44 8.00
N ASN A 205 13.20 0.55 7.16
CA ASN A 205 13.88 1.85 7.13
C ASN A 205 15.43 1.73 7.05
N GLY A 206 15.94 0.72 6.36
CA GLY A 206 17.37 0.41 6.24
C GLY A 206 17.99 -0.33 7.44
N THR A 207 17.23 -0.59 8.51
CA THR A 207 17.67 -1.36 9.67
C THR A 207 17.28 -2.83 9.53
N ARG A 208 18.21 -3.74 9.83
CA ARG A 208 17.99 -5.19 9.77
C ARG A 208 17.57 -5.71 11.14
N HIS A 209 16.42 -6.37 11.21
CA HIS A 209 15.90 -7.03 12.40
C HIS A 209 15.87 -8.54 12.19
N GLN A 210 16.63 -9.28 12.99
CA GLN A 210 16.72 -10.74 12.87
C GLN A 210 15.47 -11.42 13.43
N ILE A 211 14.93 -12.40 12.71
CA ILE A 211 13.79 -13.20 13.13
C ILE A 211 14.30 -14.48 13.77
N SER A 212 14.41 -14.48 15.09
CA SER A 212 14.88 -15.63 15.88
C SER A 212 13.74 -16.48 16.46
N ARG A 213 12.50 -15.96 16.43
CA ARG A 213 11.30 -16.59 17.01
C ARG A 213 10.43 -17.23 15.93
N PRO A 214 9.62 -18.26 16.28
CA PRO A 214 8.69 -18.90 15.34
C PRO A 214 7.55 -17.97 14.87
N THR A 215 7.20 -16.99 15.71
CA THR A 215 6.25 -15.92 15.40
C THR A 215 6.89 -14.58 15.76
N LEU A 216 6.72 -13.59 14.89
CA LEU A 216 7.19 -12.22 15.07
C LEU A 216 6.04 -11.25 14.84
N VAL A 217 5.64 -10.51 15.86
CA VAL A 217 4.58 -9.51 15.77
C VAL A 217 5.18 -8.14 15.42
N LEU A 218 4.64 -7.50 14.40
CA LEU A 218 4.98 -6.14 14.01
C LEU A 218 3.84 -5.19 14.37
N GLY A 219 4.17 -4.02 14.87
CA GLY A 219 3.17 -3.02 15.22
C GLY A 219 3.75 -1.80 15.90
N ARG A 220 2.88 -0.84 16.21
CA ARG A 220 3.24 0.42 16.87
C ARG A 220 3.38 0.32 18.40
N SER A 221 2.73 -0.67 19.02
CA SER A 221 2.74 -0.79 20.50
C SER A 221 4.08 -1.32 21.01
N THR A 222 4.35 -1.08 22.28
CA THR A 222 5.45 -1.75 23.01
C THR A 222 5.23 -3.26 23.16
N ASP A 223 4.01 -3.74 22.89
CA ASP A 223 3.65 -5.16 22.93
C ASP A 223 4.03 -5.92 21.64
N ALA A 224 4.52 -5.22 20.61
CA ALA A 224 5.01 -5.83 19.38
C ALA A 224 6.49 -6.24 19.53
N ASP A 225 6.89 -7.35 18.90
CA ASP A 225 8.30 -7.79 18.86
C ASP A 225 9.17 -6.80 18.08
N VAL A 226 8.60 -6.23 17.01
CA VAL A 226 9.23 -5.18 16.21
C VAL A 226 8.35 -3.96 16.23
N ARG A 227 8.83 -2.92 16.92
CA ARG A 227 8.13 -1.66 17.01
C ARG A 227 8.35 -0.83 15.75
N ILE A 228 7.26 -0.42 15.14
CA ILE A 228 7.25 0.46 13.98
C ILE A 228 6.62 1.78 14.42
N ASP A 229 7.43 2.83 14.48
CA ASP A 229 6.99 4.18 14.84
C ASP A 229 6.34 4.87 13.63
N ASP A 230 5.18 4.35 13.25
CA ASP A 230 4.38 4.83 12.11
C ASP A 230 2.90 4.97 12.53
N PRO A 231 2.30 6.16 12.36
CA PRO A 231 0.90 6.42 12.72
C PRO A 231 -0.09 5.51 11.99
N GLY A 232 0.22 5.12 10.75
CA GLY A 232 -0.57 4.21 9.91
C GLY A 232 -0.41 2.74 10.30
N VAL A 233 0.36 2.43 11.34
CA VAL A 233 0.56 1.06 11.83
C VAL A 233 -0.24 0.85 13.11
N SER A 234 -1.15 -0.14 13.12
CA SER A 234 -1.89 -0.54 14.31
C SER A 234 -0.96 -1.07 15.42
N ARG A 235 -1.45 -1.04 16.67
CA ARG A 235 -0.71 -1.51 17.87
C ARG A 235 -0.10 -2.90 17.70
N ARG A 236 -0.91 -3.85 17.22
CA ARG A 236 -0.50 -5.16 16.70
C ARG A 236 -1.03 -5.23 15.28
N HIS A 237 -0.18 -5.03 14.29
CA HIS A 237 -0.62 -4.86 12.92
C HIS A 237 -0.63 -6.20 12.20
N CYS A 238 0.51 -6.88 12.17
CA CYS A 238 0.65 -8.16 11.49
C CYS A 238 1.64 -9.06 12.23
N GLU A 239 1.55 -10.35 11.98
CA GLU A 239 2.50 -11.33 12.47
C GLU A 239 3.11 -12.12 11.32
N ILE A 240 4.43 -12.35 11.42
CA ILE A 240 5.17 -13.22 10.53
C ILE A 240 5.41 -14.53 11.26
N ARG A 241 5.00 -15.64 10.64
CA ARG A 241 5.22 -17.01 11.12
C ARG A 241 6.30 -17.66 10.27
N THR A 242 7.40 -18.09 10.88
CA THR A 242 8.56 -18.67 10.19
C THR A 242 8.40 -20.16 9.88
N GLY A 243 7.16 -20.63 9.69
CA GLY A 243 6.88 -22.01 9.29
C GLY A 243 7.47 -22.35 7.92
N THR A 244 7.23 -23.58 7.46
CA THR A 244 7.57 -24.00 6.11
C THR A 244 6.26 -24.29 5.36
N PRO A 245 5.73 -23.34 4.56
CA PRO A 245 6.33 -22.08 4.14
C PRO A 245 6.12 -20.91 5.14
N PRO A 246 6.97 -19.87 5.12
CA PRO A 246 6.80 -18.72 5.98
C PRO A 246 5.58 -17.91 5.51
N THR A 247 4.77 -17.44 6.46
CA THR A 247 3.53 -16.72 6.16
C THR A 247 3.43 -15.45 6.97
N ILE A 248 2.82 -14.42 6.39
CA ILE A 248 2.38 -13.23 7.11
C ILE A 248 0.86 -13.26 7.25
N GLN A 249 0.38 -12.83 8.41
CA GLN A 249 -1.03 -12.71 8.72
C GLN A 249 -1.31 -11.33 9.33
N ASP A 250 -2.35 -10.69 8.84
CA ASP A 250 -2.90 -9.48 9.41
C ASP A 250 -3.67 -9.79 10.71
N LEU A 251 -3.46 -8.99 11.75
CA LEU A 251 -4.08 -9.17 13.08
C LEU A 251 -5.31 -8.29 13.30
N GLY A 252 -5.99 -7.89 12.22
CA GLY A 252 -7.06 -6.90 12.26
C GLY A 252 -6.48 -5.49 12.28
N SER A 253 -5.45 -5.26 11.46
CA SER A 253 -4.93 -3.92 11.29
C SER A 253 -5.93 -3.05 10.54
N THR A 254 -5.86 -1.75 10.79
CA THR A 254 -6.84 -0.82 10.21
C THR A 254 -6.58 -0.53 8.73
N ASN A 255 -5.31 -0.58 8.31
CA ASN A 255 -4.91 -0.30 6.93
C ASN A 255 -4.71 -1.58 6.09
N GLY A 256 -4.73 -2.75 6.73
CA GLY A 256 -4.34 -4.01 6.11
C GLY A 256 -2.84 -4.06 5.78
N ILE A 257 -2.40 -5.21 5.28
CA ILE A 257 -1.05 -5.40 4.76
C ILE A 257 -1.06 -5.49 3.24
N VAL A 258 -0.03 -4.91 2.61
CA VAL A 258 0.22 -5.08 1.17
C VAL A 258 1.44 -5.96 1.02
N VAL A 259 1.32 -7.08 0.30
CA VAL A 259 2.43 -8.00 0.05
C VAL A 259 2.65 -8.07 -1.45
N ASP A 260 3.87 -7.74 -1.90
CA ASP A 260 4.27 -7.72 -3.30
C ASP A 260 3.30 -6.91 -4.20
N GLY A 261 2.76 -5.82 -3.65
CA GLY A 261 1.82 -4.91 -4.33
C GLY A 261 0.35 -5.35 -4.28
N GLN A 262 0.01 -6.42 -3.55
CA GLN A 262 -1.36 -6.90 -3.39
C GLN A 262 -1.83 -6.74 -1.94
N HIS A 263 -2.97 -6.08 -1.72
CA HIS A 263 -3.61 -6.01 -0.41
C HIS A 263 -4.16 -7.38 -0.04
N THR A 264 -3.75 -7.92 1.10
CA THR A 264 -4.18 -9.23 1.58
C THR A 264 -4.25 -9.26 3.10
N THR A 265 -5.00 -10.20 3.66
CA THR A 265 -4.98 -10.50 5.10
C THR A 265 -4.03 -11.63 5.44
N ARG A 266 -3.64 -12.45 4.45
CA ARG A 266 -2.68 -13.54 4.61
C ARG A 266 -1.92 -13.80 3.32
N ALA A 267 -0.60 -13.89 3.42
CA ALA A 267 0.24 -14.25 2.28
C ALA A 267 1.39 -15.17 2.70
N THR A 268 1.90 -15.91 1.71
CA THR A 268 3.14 -16.67 1.85
C THR A 268 4.31 -15.74 1.50
N LEU A 269 5.30 -15.67 2.36
CA LEU A 269 6.49 -14.85 2.14
C LEU A 269 7.57 -15.66 1.42
N ARG A 270 8.37 -14.97 0.61
CA ARG A 270 9.57 -15.50 -0.07
C ARG A 270 10.73 -14.56 0.18
N ASP A 271 11.96 -15.02 -0.08
CA ASP A 271 13.12 -14.11 -0.02
C ASP A 271 12.89 -12.94 -0.98
N GLY A 272 13.05 -11.72 -0.45
CA GLY A 272 12.81 -10.48 -1.18
C GLY A 272 11.35 -9.99 -1.18
N SER A 273 10.40 -10.71 -0.57
CA SER A 273 9.00 -10.25 -0.49
C SER A 273 8.91 -8.88 0.18
N ARG A 274 8.20 -7.96 -0.47
CA ARG A 274 8.01 -6.59 0.00
C ARG A 274 6.65 -6.47 0.68
N ILE A 275 6.67 -6.15 1.95
CA ILE A 275 5.49 -5.98 2.80
C ILE A 275 5.36 -4.48 3.10
N VAL A 276 4.22 -3.87 2.80
CA VAL A 276 3.92 -2.49 3.17
C VAL A 276 2.86 -2.51 4.27
N VAL A 277 3.15 -1.77 5.32
CA VAL A 277 2.38 -1.71 6.57
C VAL A 277 2.23 -0.24 6.94
N GLY A 278 1.02 0.33 6.84
CA GLY A 278 0.85 1.78 6.96
C GLY A 278 1.66 2.53 5.88
N SER A 279 2.57 3.41 6.29
CA SER A 279 3.53 4.07 5.38
C SER A 279 4.93 3.44 5.37
N THR A 280 5.13 2.35 6.11
CA THR A 280 6.42 1.68 6.27
C THR A 280 6.57 0.52 5.28
N THR A 281 7.66 0.51 4.52
CA THR A 281 8.06 -0.63 3.68
C THR A 281 9.00 -1.55 4.46
N ILE A 282 8.70 -2.85 4.41
CA ILE A 282 9.44 -3.93 5.05
C ILE A 282 9.85 -4.93 3.96
N VAL A 283 11.11 -5.33 3.94
CA VAL A 283 11.57 -6.39 3.02
C VAL A 283 11.89 -7.64 3.82
N TYR A 284 11.22 -8.74 3.52
CA TYR A 284 11.52 -10.04 4.12
C TYR A 284 12.69 -10.69 3.40
N ARG A 285 13.64 -11.20 4.17
CA ARG A 285 14.79 -11.92 3.66
C ARG A 285 14.97 -13.25 4.38
N GLN A 286 15.36 -14.26 3.63
CA GLN A 286 15.74 -15.56 4.15
C GLN A 286 16.95 -16.10 3.38
N ALA A 287 17.95 -16.59 4.09
CA ALA A 287 19.10 -17.27 3.52
C ALA A 287 19.21 -18.67 4.13
N GLU A 288 19.30 -19.69 3.28
CA GLU A 288 19.79 -21.01 3.69
C GLU A 288 21.28 -20.88 4.03
N GLY A 289 21.65 -21.40 5.21
CA GLY A 289 23.01 -21.45 5.70
C GLY A 289 23.63 -22.82 5.52
#